data_AF-A0A7S0QV66-F1
#
_entry.id   AF-A0A7S0QV66-F1
#
_cell.length_a   1.000
_cell.length_b   1.000
_cell.length_c   1.000
_cell.angle_alpha   90.00
_cell.angle_beta   90.00
_cell.angle_gamma   90.00
#
_symmetry.space_group_name_H-M   'P 1'
#
loop_
_entity.id
_entity.type
_entity.pdbx_description
1 polymer ?
#
loop_
_entity_poly.entity_id
_entity_poly.type
_entity_poly.pdbx_seq_one_letter_code
_entity_poly.pdbx_strand_id
1 'polypeptide(L)'
;ITGLAYGMGVTCHARYRYRTQSWPHFKGDGSVKVVVSDSQMVVSADVVSDEEQVPVAVAEGSAVCRAKIHFHSVDFSGGIVGWILNLLSRTIKKSLSSELNKVLCDTLTTAVEVNGTGLLAS
;
A
#
# COMPACT_ATOMS: atom_id res chain seq x y z
N ILE A 1 13.22 17.44 2.97
CA ILE A 1 12.26 17.45 1.84
C ILE A 1 10.96 16.77 2.23
N THR A 2 9.83 17.23 1.70
CA THR A 2 8.51 16.59 1.89
C THR A 2 7.79 16.48 0.56
N GLY A 3 7.37 15.27 0.21
CA GLY A 3 6.54 14.96 -0.96
C GLY A 3 5.12 14.58 -0.54
N LEU A 4 4.14 15.06 -1.32
CA LEU A 4 2.72 14.80 -1.09
C LEU A 4 2.08 14.25 -2.37
N ALA A 5 1.31 13.18 -2.23
CA ALA A 5 0.48 12.63 -3.29
C ALA A 5 -0.97 12.52 -2.79
N TYR A 6 -1.91 13.03 -3.59
CA TYR A 6 -3.35 13.06 -3.29
C TYR A 6 -4.15 12.45 -4.42
N GLY A 7 -5.37 11.99 -4.13
CA GLY A 7 -6.28 11.47 -5.14
C GLY A 7 -5.82 10.16 -5.76
N MET A 8 -4.93 9.43 -5.09
CA MET A 8 -4.42 8.16 -5.60
C MET A 8 -5.54 7.12 -5.63
N GLY A 9 -5.65 6.45 -6.76
CA GLY A 9 -6.60 5.35 -6.95
C GLY A 9 -5.93 4.13 -7.58
N VAL A 10 -6.27 2.96 -7.07
CA VAL A 10 -5.79 1.67 -7.58
C VAL A 10 -6.98 0.71 -7.61
N THR A 11 -7.14 -0.01 -8.73
CA THR A 11 -8.07 -1.13 -8.82
C THR A 11 -7.29 -2.43 -8.93
N CYS A 12 -7.45 -3.31 -7.96
CA CYS A 12 -6.83 -4.63 -7.94
C CYS A 12 -7.88 -5.71 -8.20
N HIS A 13 -7.52 -6.67 -9.04
CA HIS A 13 -8.31 -7.87 -9.30
C HIS A 13 -7.49 -9.11 -8.94
N ALA A 14 -8.05 -10.00 -8.13
CA ALA A 14 -7.42 -11.27 -7.83
C ALA A 14 -8.43 -12.41 -7.88
N ARG A 15 -7.94 -13.62 -8.16
CA ARG A 15 -8.71 -14.87 -8.09
C ARG A 15 -8.22 -15.68 -6.91
N TYR A 16 -9.13 -16.33 -6.21
CA TYR A 16 -8.79 -17.23 -5.11
C TYR A 16 -9.45 -18.59 -5.31
N ARG A 17 -8.83 -19.62 -4.73
CA ARG A 17 -9.37 -20.97 -4.66
C ARG A 17 -9.28 -21.45 -3.22
N TYR A 18 -10.31 -22.13 -2.76
CA TYR A 18 -10.35 -22.70 -1.42
C TYR A 18 -10.71 -24.18 -1.48
N ARG A 19 -10.12 -24.95 -0.58
CA ARG A 19 -10.44 -26.36 -0.36
C ARG A 19 -10.24 -26.66 1.12
N THR A 20 -11.27 -27.18 1.76
CA THR A 20 -11.20 -27.54 3.18
C THR A 20 -10.62 -28.95 3.30
N GLN A 21 -9.59 -29.14 4.13
CA GLN A 21 -9.02 -30.47 4.36
C GLN A 21 -10.02 -31.41 5.04
N SER A 22 -10.74 -30.91 6.04
CA SER A 22 -11.71 -31.70 6.81
C SER A 22 -13.01 -32.00 6.05
N TRP A 23 -13.31 -31.23 4.98
CA TRP A 23 -14.52 -31.39 4.16
C TRP A 23 -14.13 -31.27 2.68
N PRO A 24 -13.63 -32.35 2.05
CA PRO A 24 -13.06 -32.31 0.70
C PRO A 24 -14.09 -31.96 -0.39
N HIS A 25 -15.39 -32.13 -0.11
CA HIS A 25 -16.48 -31.69 -0.98
C HIS A 25 -16.72 -30.17 -0.91
N PHE A 26 -16.25 -29.51 0.15
CA PHE A 26 -16.30 -28.06 0.29
C PHE A 26 -15.06 -27.44 -0.34
N LYS A 27 -15.14 -27.28 -1.66
CA LYS A 27 -14.15 -26.62 -2.51
C LYS A 27 -14.85 -25.59 -3.39
N GLY A 28 -14.13 -24.56 -3.78
CA GLY A 28 -14.63 -23.56 -4.71
C GLY A 28 -13.56 -22.57 -5.11
N ASP A 29 -13.96 -21.68 -5.98
CA ASP A 29 -13.15 -20.59 -6.47
C ASP A 29 -13.97 -19.31 -6.52
N GLY A 30 -13.25 -18.20 -6.59
CA GLY A 30 -13.84 -16.90 -6.52
C GLY A 30 -12.91 -15.81 -7.01
N SER A 31 -13.40 -14.59 -6.98
CA SER A 31 -12.59 -13.42 -7.29
C SER A 31 -12.83 -12.32 -6.27
N VAL A 32 -11.84 -11.48 -6.11
CA VAL A 32 -11.92 -10.26 -5.32
C VAL A 32 -11.58 -9.08 -6.22
N LYS A 33 -12.41 -8.05 -6.14
CA LYS A 33 -12.13 -6.73 -6.69
C LYS A 33 -11.93 -5.77 -5.53
N VAL A 34 -10.79 -5.10 -5.51
CA VAL A 34 -10.47 -4.07 -4.52
C VAL A 34 -10.31 -2.75 -5.25
N VAL A 35 -11.11 -1.77 -4.87
CA VAL A 35 -11.00 -0.40 -5.40
C VAL A 35 -10.58 0.51 -4.27
N VAL A 36 -9.42 1.13 -4.45
CA VAL A 36 -8.88 2.20 -3.62
C VAL A 36 -9.01 3.49 -4.41
N SER A 37 -9.51 4.55 -3.80
CA SER A 37 -9.62 5.89 -4.39
C SER A 37 -9.28 6.93 -3.33
N ASP A 38 -9.11 8.20 -3.73
CA ASP A 38 -9.02 9.35 -2.82
C ASP A 38 -7.98 9.18 -1.70
N SER A 39 -6.95 8.37 -1.98
CA SER A 39 -5.92 8.05 -1.01
C SER A 39 -4.84 9.11 -1.03
N GLN A 40 -4.20 9.29 0.12
CA GLN A 40 -3.18 10.30 0.32
C GLN A 40 -1.92 9.66 0.90
N MET A 41 -0.79 10.25 0.56
CA MET A 41 0.50 9.77 0.99
C MET A 41 1.45 10.94 1.19
N VAL A 42 2.21 10.85 2.27
CA VAL A 42 3.21 11.85 2.65
C VAL A 42 4.50 11.09 2.86
N VAL A 43 5.56 11.55 2.19
CA VAL A 43 6.93 11.10 2.46
C VAL A 43 7.75 12.32 2.84
N SER A 44 8.50 12.20 3.93
CA SER A 44 9.41 13.23 4.41
C SER A 44 10.76 12.61 4.63
N ALA A 45 11.82 13.33 4.29
CA ALA A 45 13.19 12.91 4.57
C ALA A 45 14.04 14.13 4.89
N ASP A 46 15.01 13.97 5.77
CA ASP A 46 15.94 15.05 6.09
C ASP A 46 17.02 15.14 5.03
N VAL A 47 17.57 16.33 4.85
CA VAL A 47 18.64 16.58 3.88
C VAL A 47 19.90 17.02 4.61
N VAL A 48 21.03 16.49 4.14
CA VAL A 48 22.36 16.91 4.55
C VAL A 48 22.82 18.00 3.60
N SER A 49 23.34 19.09 4.18
CA SER A 49 23.90 20.21 3.42
C SER A 49 25.41 20.24 3.56
N ASP A 50 26.09 20.80 2.57
CA ASP A 50 27.52 21.09 2.64
C ASP A 50 27.83 22.35 3.49
N GLU A 51 29.10 22.77 3.51
CA GLU A 51 29.56 23.96 4.25
C GLU A 51 28.94 25.27 3.73
N GLU A 52 28.49 25.31 2.48
CA GLU A 52 27.80 26.45 1.85
C GLU A 52 26.28 26.41 2.07
N GLN A 53 25.79 25.45 2.87
CA GLN A 53 24.36 25.20 3.13
C GLN A 53 23.57 24.76 1.89
N VAL A 54 24.23 24.17 0.91
CA VAL A 54 23.59 23.58 -0.27
C VAL A 54 23.18 22.14 0.04
N PRO A 55 21.92 21.73 -0.16
CA PRO A 55 21.49 20.34 0.04
C PRO A 55 22.20 19.42 -0.95
N VAL A 56 22.96 18.44 -0.46
CA VAL A 56 23.76 17.52 -1.30
C VAL A 56 23.31 16.07 -1.20
N ALA A 57 22.60 15.70 -0.13
CA ALA A 57 22.14 14.33 0.07
C ALA A 57 20.88 14.25 0.93
N VAL A 58 20.17 13.13 0.82
CA VAL A 58 19.16 12.72 1.80
C VAL A 58 19.86 12.00 2.95
N ALA A 59 19.50 12.33 4.19
CA ALA A 59 20.06 11.68 5.37
C ALA A 59 19.57 10.22 5.46
N GLU A 60 20.50 9.27 5.63
CA GLU A 60 20.20 7.84 5.70
C GLU A 60 19.26 7.53 6.88
N GLY A 61 18.21 6.73 6.63
CA GLY A 61 17.23 6.35 7.65
C GLY A 61 16.30 7.48 8.11
N SER A 62 16.40 8.67 7.50
CA SER A 62 15.52 9.81 7.81
C SER A 62 14.19 9.76 7.08
N ALA A 63 14.03 8.86 6.10
CA ALA A 63 12.82 8.78 5.30
C ALA A 63 11.65 8.21 6.12
N VAL A 64 10.65 9.05 6.36
CA VAL A 64 9.41 8.70 7.04
C VAL A 64 8.26 8.79 6.04
N CYS A 65 7.49 7.71 5.92
CA CYS A 65 6.28 7.69 5.11
C CYS A 65 5.02 7.49 5.94
N ARG A 66 3.96 8.18 5.55
CA ARG A 66 2.59 7.99 6.06
C ARG A 66 1.63 7.90 4.89
N ALA A 67 0.96 6.75 4.76
CA ALA A 67 -0.11 6.56 3.80
C ALA A 67 -1.46 6.46 4.52
N LYS A 68 -2.49 7.07 3.93
CA LYS A 68 -3.89 6.91 4.33
C LYS A 68 -4.66 6.41 3.12
N ILE A 69 -4.90 5.11 3.13
CA ILE A 69 -5.57 4.37 2.06
C ILE A 69 -7.07 4.37 2.31
N HIS A 70 -7.84 4.80 1.32
CA HIS A 70 -9.29 4.81 1.35
C HIS A 70 -9.85 3.74 0.40
N PHE A 71 -10.43 2.69 0.98
CA PHE A 71 -11.05 1.60 0.25
C PHE A 71 -12.48 1.97 -0.13
N HIS A 72 -12.68 2.28 -1.41
CA HIS A 72 -14.00 2.49 -1.99
C HIS A 72 -14.82 1.19 -1.95
N SER A 73 -14.28 0.09 -2.49
CA SER A 73 -14.94 -1.22 -2.46
C SER A 73 -13.96 -2.38 -2.27
N VAL A 74 -14.45 -3.45 -1.66
CA VAL A 74 -13.77 -4.75 -1.58
C VAL A 74 -14.87 -5.79 -1.74
N ASP A 75 -14.96 -6.34 -2.94
CA ASP A 75 -16.09 -7.17 -3.38
C ASP A 75 -15.59 -8.58 -3.66
N PHE A 76 -16.07 -9.54 -2.86
CA PHE A 76 -15.79 -10.97 -3.05
C PHE A 76 -16.93 -11.65 -3.80
N SER A 77 -16.59 -12.48 -4.77
CA SER A 77 -17.51 -13.37 -5.50
C SER A 77 -17.01 -14.81 -5.44
N GLY A 78 -17.91 -15.80 -5.53
CA GLY A 78 -17.56 -17.22 -5.47
C GLY A 78 -18.32 -18.03 -4.41
N GLY A 79 -19.66 -17.94 -4.41
CA GLY A 79 -20.53 -18.74 -3.54
C GLY A 79 -20.47 -18.37 -2.05
N ILE A 80 -20.70 -19.37 -1.18
CA ILE A 80 -20.82 -19.20 0.29
C ILE A 80 -19.57 -18.53 0.89
N VAL A 81 -18.38 -18.86 0.40
CA VAL A 81 -17.14 -18.23 0.87
C VAL A 81 -17.08 -16.76 0.48
N GLY A 82 -17.52 -16.39 -0.73
CA GLY A 82 -17.65 -14.98 -1.11
C GLY A 82 -18.59 -14.21 -0.16
N TRP A 83 -19.73 -14.80 0.21
CA TRP A 83 -20.64 -14.21 1.18
C TRP A 83 -20.01 -14.02 2.57
N ILE A 84 -19.33 -15.04 3.10
CA ILE A 84 -18.63 -14.96 4.39
C ILE A 84 -17.53 -13.89 4.36
N LEU A 85 -16.74 -13.83 3.28
CA LEU A 85 -15.69 -12.83 3.12
C LEU A 85 -16.26 -11.40 3.00
N ASN A 86 -17.41 -11.23 2.33
CA ASN A 86 -18.12 -9.95 2.31
C ASN A 86 -18.60 -9.53 3.72
N LEU A 87 -19.03 -10.49 4.55
CA LEU A 87 -19.39 -10.22 5.94
C LEU A 87 -18.18 -9.79 6.78
N LEU A 88 -17.00 -10.36 6.50
CA LEU A 88 -15.72 -9.99 7.12
C LEU A 88 -14.99 -8.84 6.42
N SER A 89 -15.62 -8.19 5.43
CA SER A 89 -14.98 -7.17 4.57
C SER A 89 -14.34 -6.04 5.36
N ARG A 90 -14.92 -5.63 6.50
CA ARG A 90 -14.34 -4.60 7.38
C ARG A 90 -12.99 -5.03 7.96
N THR A 91 -12.88 -6.26 8.43
CA THR A 91 -11.63 -6.81 8.98
C THR A 91 -10.60 -6.99 7.87
N ILE A 92 -11.03 -7.46 6.71
CA ILE A 92 -10.15 -7.63 5.55
C ILE A 92 -9.64 -6.27 5.05
N LYS A 93 -10.51 -5.25 4.95
CA LYS A 93 -10.11 -3.86 4.62
C LYS A 93 -9.04 -3.33 5.58
N LYS A 94 -9.19 -3.57 6.89
CA LYS A 94 -8.16 -3.15 7.87
C LYS A 94 -6.82 -3.87 7.62
N SER A 95 -6.85 -5.17 7.38
CA SER A 95 -5.63 -5.95 7.08
C SER A 95 -4.99 -5.51 5.77
N LEU A 96 -5.77 -5.37 4.70
CA LEU A 96 -5.30 -4.85 3.40
C LEU A 96 -4.75 -3.43 3.54
N SER A 97 -5.37 -2.57 4.34
CA SER A 97 -4.86 -1.21 4.58
C SER A 97 -3.49 -1.23 5.23
N SER A 98 -3.29 -2.09 6.21
CA SER A 98 -2.01 -2.23 6.91
C SER A 98 -0.91 -2.69 5.96
N GLU A 99 -1.19 -3.74 5.17
CA GLU A 99 -0.22 -4.29 4.22
C GLU A 99 0.06 -3.35 3.04
N LEU A 100 -0.96 -2.70 2.46
CA LEU A 100 -0.75 -1.69 1.42
C LEU A 100 0.04 -0.48 1.94
N ASN A 101 -0.24 -0.03 3.16
CA ASN A 101 0.51 1.05 3.78
C ASN A 101 2.00 0.70 3.90
N LYS A 102 2.32 -0.51 4.39
CA LYS A 102 3.70 -0.98 4.50
C LYS A 102 4.36 -1.03 3.13
N VAL A 103 3.78 -1.75 2.17
CA VAL A 103 4.39 -1.95 0.85
C VAL A 103 4.62 -0.61 0.13
N LEU A 104 3.63 0.29 0.14
CA LEU A 104 3.77 1.60 -0.49
C LEU A 104 4.83 2.44 0.22
N CYS A 105 4.81 2.48 1.56
CA CYS A 105 5.77 3.26 2.30
C CYS A 105 7.19 2.74 2.19
N ASP A 106 7.40 1.43 2.33
CA ASP A 106 8.72 0.81 2.18
C ASP A 106 9.29 1.08 0.78
N THR A 107 8.46 0.97 -0.26
CA THR A 107 8.89 1.26 -1.64
C THR A 107 9.31 2.72 -1.79
N LEU A 108 8.57 3.66 -1.20
CA LEU A 108 8.83 5.09 -1.35
C LEU A 108 9.97 5.60 -0.48
N THR A 109 10.08 5.14 0.75
CA THR A 109 11.22 5.48 1.61
C THR A 109 12.49 4.99 0.94
N THR A 110 12.51 3.75 0.46
CA THR A 110 13.63 3.20 -0.32
C THR A 110 13.92 4.04 -1.57
N ALA A 111 12.89 4.41 -2.34
CA ALA A 111 13.09 5.20 -3.55
C ALA A 111 13.63 6.61 -3.25
N VAL A 112 13.19 7.24 -2.17
CA VAL A 112 13.68 8.56 -1.74
C VAL A 112 15.11 8.48 -1.21
N GLU A 113 15.46 7.45 -0.46
CA GLU A 113 16.83 7.27 0.04
C GLU A 113 17.82 6.96 -1.10
N VAL A 114 17.42 6.08 -2.03
CA VAL A 114 18.29 5.67 -3.14
C VAL A 114 18.43 6.78 -4.19
N ASN A 115 17.31 7.41 -4.60
CA ASN A 115 17.32 8.35 -5.72
C ASN A 115 17.34 9.82 -5.28
N GLY A 116 16.90 10.13 -4.06
CA GLY A 116 16.79 11.51 -3.59
C GLY A 116 18.14 12.21 -3.50
N THR A 117 19.18 11.52 -3.03
CA THR A 117 20.56 12.05 -3.05
C THR A 117 21.03 12.34 -4.47
N GLY A 118 20.74 11.46 -5.43
CA GLY A 118 21.08 11.68 -6.84
C GLY A 118 20.38 12.89 -7.47
N LEU A 119 19.17 13.22 -7.01
CA LEU A 119 18.41 14.40 -7.45
C LEU A 119 18.85 15.72 -6.80
N LEU A 120 19.48 15.65 -5.62
CA LEU A 120 20.01 16.82 -4.93
C LEU A 120 21.44 17.16 -5.38
N ALA A 121 22.20 16.15 -5.79
CA ALA A 121 23.57 16.31 -6.28
C ALA A 121 23.67 16.70 -7.77
N SER A 122 22.54 16.82 -8.48
CA SER A 122 22.43 17.25 -9.88
C SER A 122 22.05 18.71 -10.02
#